data_AF-A0A937LQF7-F1
#
_entry.id   AF-A0A937LQF7-F1
#
_cell.length_a   1.000
_cell.length_b   1.000
_cell.length_c   1.000
_cell.angle_alpha   90.00
_cell.angle_beta   90.00
_cell.angle_gamma   90.00
#
_symmetry.space_group_name_H-M   'P 1'
#
loop_
_entity.id
_entity.type
_entity.pdbx_description
1 polymer ?
#
loop_
_entity_poly.entity_id
_entity_poly.type
_entity_poly.pdbx_seq_one_letter_code
_entity_poly.pdbx_strand_id
1 'polypeptide(L)'
;MKSNFNKDSLGIDLDKYLKNNEKNIPNIKQGVEKRIIWSGKKNKKTPISIIYIHGFSASSEEARPLPDMLANELKSNIFYTRLTGHGRDKDAMGKSSIKEWVKDLHEAIEIGTRIGNQIIIMSTSTGGTLSSIAAIESTLSKNILGFIFVSPNFGINHKLASLITWPLSEYWLSLIIGKTTESKARNDLNAKYWTLAYPTDALIPMAKLVKKIKKQDFTKVKIPALFYFSLDDKVVKADETQKFIQKWG
;
A
#
# COMPACT_ATOMS: atom_id res chain seq x y z
N MET A 1 -5.59 -12.69 6.61
CA MET A 1 -5.09 -12.06 7.84
C MET A 1 -6.25 -11.33 8.49
N LYS A 2 -6.57 -11.58 9.77
CA LYS A 2 -7.73 -10.94 10.40
C LYS A 2 -7.50 -9.43 10.56
N SER A 3 -8.52 -8.64 10.24
CA SER A 3 -8.60 -7.20 10.50
C SER A 3 -9.67 -6.91 11.54
N ASN A 4 -9.50 -5.86 12.33
CA ASN A 4 -10.52 -5.34 13.25
C ASN A 4 -11.21 -4.07 12.69
N PHE A 5 -11.13 -3.84 11.38
CA PHE A 5 -11.80 -2.74 10.73
C PHE A 5 -13.34 -2.87 10.85
N ASN A 6 -13.99 -1.79 11.31
CA ASN A 6 -15.45 -1.72 11.39
C ASN A 6 -16.00 -0.93 10.20
N LYS A 7 -16.65 -1.62 9.25
CA LYS A 7 -17.27 -1.01 8.06
C LYS A 7 -18.42 -0.05 8.37
N ASP A 8 -19.02 -0.13 9.57
CA ASP A 8 -20.11 0.76 9.95
C ASP A 8 -19.58 2.14 10.39
N SER A 9 -18.27 2.25 10.65
CA SER A 9 -17.61 3.51 11.04
C SER A 9 -17.53 4.57 9.93
N LEU A 10 -17.69 4.19 8.66
CA LEU A 10 -17.55 5.11 7.53
C LEU A 10 -18.70 6.12 7.41
N GLY A 11 -19.86 5.81 7.99
CA GLY A 11 -21.07 6.61 7.78
C GLY A 11 -21.50 6.67 6.30
N ILE A 12 -22.41 7.60 5.98
CA ILE A 12 -22.96 7.75 4.62
C ILE A 12 -22.07 8.67 3.75
N ASP A 13 -21.54 9.73 4.34
CA ASP A 13 -20.73 10.74 3.65
C ASP A 13 -19.23 10.44 3.83
N LEU A 14 -18.63 9.87 2.78
CA LEU A 14 -17.22 9.46 2.79
C LEU A 14 -16.25 10.65 2.83
N ASP A 15 -16.58 11.75 2.16
CA ASP A 15 -15.73 12.94 2.18
C ASP A 15 -15.69 13.51 3.62
N LYS A 16 -16.82 13.52 4.32
CA LYS A 16 -16.90 13.92 5.73
C LYS A 16 -16.15 12.97 6.64
N TYR A 17 -16.29 11.65 6.44
CA TYR A 17 -15.54 10.64 7.19
C TYR A 17 -14.03 10.84 7.06
N LEU A 18 -13.53 10.94 5.82
CA LEU A 18 -12.12 11.14 5.53
C LEU A 18 -11.61 12.45 6.13
N LYS A 19 -12.35 13.55 5.94
CA LYS A 19 -11.98 14.85 6.53
C LYS A 19 -11.87 14.79 8.05
N ASN A 20 -12.81 14.14 8.72
CA ASN A 20 -12.81 14.02 10.18
C ASN A 20 -11.65 13.15 10.68
N ASN A 21 -11.36 12.03 10.01
CA ASN A 21 -10.27 11.16 10.39
C ASN A 21 -8.91 11.81 10.14
N GLU A 22 -8.69 12.37 8.95
CA GLU A 22 -7.40 12.96 8.59
C GLU A 22 -7.10 14.21 9.44
N LYS A 23 -8.11 15.00 9.82
CA LYS A 23 -7.93 16.16 10.73
C LYS A 23 -7.32 15.76 12.09
N ASN A 24 -7.58 14.55 12.57
CA ASN A 24 -7.10 14.09 13.88
C ASN A 24 -5.69 13.48 13.83
N ILE A 25 -5.05 13.46 12.66
CA ILE A 25 -3.73 12.84 12.48
C ILE A 25 -2.69 13.96 12.34
N PRO A 26 -1.80 14.14 13.32
CA PRO A 26 -0.86 15.26 13.29
C PRO A 26 0.25 15.04 12.25
N ASN A 27 0.82 16.14 11.75
CA ASN A 27 1.99 16.13 10.86
C ASN A 27 1.78 15.35 9.54
N ILE A 28 0.56 15.31 9.00
CA ILE A 28 0.38 14.83 7.62
C ILE A 28 1.04 15.83 6.67
N LYS A 29 1.84 15.31 5.73
CA LYS A 29 2.40 16.10 4.65
C LYS A 29 1.27 16.60 3.75
N GLN A 30 1.26 17.89 3.45
CA GLN A 30 0.19 18.49 2.65
C GLN A 30 -0.01 17.74 1.32
N GLY A 31 -1.25 17.35 1.03
CA GLY A 31 -1.64 16.69 -0.21
C GLY A 31 -1.49 15.17 -0.21
N VAL A 32 -1.09 14.55 0.90
CA VAL A 32 -0.99 13.08 1.01
C VAL A 32 -2.09 12.46 1.87
N GLU A 33 -3.06 13.26 2.31
CA GLU A 33 -4.24 12.81 3.05
C GLU A 33 -4.99 11.73 2.26
N LYS A 34 -5.64 10.81 2.98
CA LYS A 34 -6.62 9.89 2.38
C LYS A 34 -7.70 10.71 1.67
N ARG A 35 -7.95 10.42 0.39
CA ARG A 35 -8.88 11.24 -0.43
C ARG A 35 -9.55 10.46 -1.53
N ILE A 36 -10.76 10.88 -1.87
CA ILE A 36 -11.49 10.44 -3.07
C ILE A 36 -11.39 11.56 -4.11
N ILE A 37 -11.04 11.19 -5.34
CA ILE A 37 -11.23 12.04 -6.51
C ILE A 37 -12.42 11.48 -7.28
N TRP A 38 -13.48 12.27 -7.33
CA TRP A 38 -14.72 11.92 -8.02
C TRP A 38 -14.61 12.24 -9.50
N SER A 39 -14.88 11.29 -10.39
CA SER A 39 -14.86 11.52 -11.85
C SER A 39 -16.04 12.39 -12.33
N GLY A 40 -17.05 12.59 -11.50
CA GLY A 40 -18.24 13.37 -11.81
C GLY A 40 -18.87 13.98 -10.55
N LYS A 41 -20.18 13.78 -10.37
CA LYS A 41 -20.88 14.27 -9.17
C LYS A 41 -20.35 13.57 -7.91
N LYS A 42 -20.06 14.33 -6.86
CA LYS A 42 -19.69 13.80 -5.55
C LYS A 42 -20.73 12.80 -5.04
N ASN A 43 -20.28 11.79 -4.31
CA ASN A 43 -21.13 10.74 -3.73
C ASN A 43 -21.94 9.94 -4.77
N LYS A 44 -21.48 9.89 -6.03
CA LYS A 44 -22.04 9.01 -7.06
C LYS A 44 -21.05 7.94 -7.46
N LYS A 45 -21.49 6.68 -7.36
CA LYS A 45 -20.71 5.53 -7.80
C LYS A 45 -20.46 5.58 -9.31
N THR A 46 -19.28 5.13 -9.72
CA THR A 46 -18.93 4.83 -11.11
C THR A 46 -18.99 3.30 -11.33
N PRO A 47 -19.08 2.81 -12.58
CA PRO A 47 -19.05 1.37 -12.84
C PRO A 47 -17.78 0.69 -12.28
N ILE A 48 -16.64 1.35 -12.43
CA ILE A 48 -15.35 0.94 -11.86
C ILE A 48 -14.91 2.00 -10.85
N SER A 49 -14.32 1.60 -9.73
CA SER A 49 -13.50 2.46 -8.89
C SER A 49 -12.06 1.96 -8.86
N ILE A 50 -11.12 2.89 -8.69
CA ILE A 50 -9.71 2.58 -8.52
C ILE A 50 -9.33 2.82 -7.06
N ILE A 51 -8.59 1.90 -6.47
CA ILE A 51 -7.89 2.11 -5.21
C ILE A 51 -6.40 2.19 -5.53
N TYR A 52 -5.73 3.25 -5.09
CA TYR A 52 -4.29 3.35 -5.15
C TYR A 52 -3.65 3.13 -3.78
N ILE A 53 -2.70 2.18 -3.70
CA ILE A 53 -1.96 1.84 -2.48
C ILE A 53 -0.46 2.00 -2.72
N HIS A 54 0.13 2.96 -2.02
CA HIS A 54 1.55 3.29 -2.15
C HIS A 54 2.49 2.29 -1.42
N GLY A 55 3.78 2.39 -1.70
CA GLY A 55 4.87 1.60 -1.15
C GLY A 55 5.41 2.13 0.17
N PHE A 56 6.32 1.35 0.76
CA PHE A 56 6.96 1.68 2.01
C PHE A 56 7.80 2.97 1.90
N SER A 57 7.80 3.79 2.95
CA SER A 57 8.39 5.15 3.04
C SER A 57 7.76 6.24 2.16
N ALA A 58 6.94 5.86 1.17
CA ALA A 58 6.36 6.77 0.19
C ALA A 58 5.01 7.38 0.65
N SER A 59 4.29 7.97 -0.32
CA SER A 59 2.92 8.44 -0.18
C SER A 59 2.12 8.20 -1.46
N SER A 60 0.83 8.60 -1.47
CA SER A 60 -0.05 8.53 -2.64
C SER A 60 0.48 9.26 -3.89
N GLU A 61 1.45 10.16 -3.74
CA GLU A 61 2.01 10.94 -4.84
C GLU A 61 3.06 10.17 -5.65
N GLU A 62 3.48 8.97 -5.22
CA GLU A 62 4.69 8.36 -5.78
C GLU A 62 4.61 7.90 -7.23
N ALA A 63 3.42 7.53 -7.68
CA ALA A 63 3.17 7.13 -9.06
C ALA A 63 2.36 8.17 -9.82
N ARG A 64 2.02 9.32 -9.21
CA ARG A 64 1.25 10.34 -9.91
C ARG A 64 2.09 10.95 -11.03
N PRO A 65 1.49 11.22 -12.21
CA PRO A 65 0.04 11.25 -12.48
C PRO A 65 -0.59 9.93 -12.98
N LEU A 66 0.12 8.80 -12.99
CA LEU A 66 -0.36 7.58 -13.65
C LEU A 66 -1.73 7.06 -13.13
N PRO A 67 -1.99 6.94 -11.80
CA PRO A 67 -3.31 6.51 -11.34
C PRO A 67 -4.42 7.52 -11.69
N ASP A 68 -4.11 8.83 -11.75
CA ASP A 68 -5.08 9.85 -12.18
C ASP A 68 -5.43 9.69 -13.67
N MET A 69 -4.43 9.44 -14.52
CA MET A 69 -4.63 9.21 -15.95
C MET A 69 -5.52 7.99 -16.19
N LEU A 70 -5.26 6.89 -15.49
CA LEU A 70 -6.08 5.69 -15.57
C LEU A 70 -7.52 5.97 -15.09
N ALA A 71 -7.66 6.71 -13.99
CA ALA A 71 -8.97 7.06 -13.46
C ALA A 71 -9.80 7.88 -14.46
N ASN A 72 -9.16 8.86 -15.11
CA ASN A 72 -9.77 9.72 -16.12
C ASN A 72 -10.18 8.93 -17.37
N GLU A 73 -9.29 8.07 -17.88
CA GLU A 73 -9.57 7.24 -19.06
C GLU A 73 -10.77 6.32 -18.83
N LEU A 74 -10.85 5.70 -17.65
CA LEU A 74 -11.97 4.84 -17.26
C LEU A 74 -13.22 5.59 -16.79
N LYS A 75 -13.17 6.92 -16.69
CA LYS A 75 -14.23 7.76 -16.07
C LYS A 75 -14.64 7.22 -14.71
N SER A 76 -13.65 6.85 -13.90
CA SER A 76 -13.80 6.15 -12.64
C SER A 76 -13.44 7.03 -11.46
N ASN A 77 -14.15 6.85 -10.34
CA ASN A 77 -13.72 7.41 -9.07
C ASN A 77 -12.43 6.73 -8.61
N ILE A 78 -11.51 7.48 -8.02
CA ILE A 78 -10.28 6.94 -7.45
C ILE A 78 -10.17 7.30 -5.97
N PHE A 79 -9.81 6.31 -5.15
CA PHE A 79 -9.46 6.48 -3.76
C PHE A 79 -7.96 6.29 -3.56
N TYR A 80 -7.31 7.30 -2.98
CA TYR A 80 -5.94 7.25 -2.53
C TYR A 80 -5.91 6.96 -1.04
N THR A 81 -5.39 5.81 -0.65
CA THR A 81 -5.15 5.52 0.77
C THR A 81 -3.77 6.03 1.20
N ARG A 82 -3.62 6.26 2.51
CA ARG A 82 -2.36 6.56 3.18
C ARG A 82 -2.14 5.50 4.25
N LEU A 83 -1.08 4.70 4.10
CA LEU A 83 -0.77 3.64 5.05
C LEU A 83 -0.38 4.22 6.40
N THR A 84 -0.80 3.56 7.48
CA THR A 84 -0.50 3.98 8.85
C THR A 84 1.01 4.11 9.05
N GLY A 85 1.41 5.26 9.59
CA GLY A 85 2.81 5.69 9.78
C GLY A 85 3.46 6.34 8.56
N HIS A 86 2.80 6.39 7.40
CA HIS A 86 3.33 7.01 6.18
C HIS A 86 2.72 8.39 5.91
N GLY A 87 3.37 9.16 5.02
CA GLY A 87 2.95 10.51 4.66
C GLY A 87 3.06 11.50 5.83
N ARG A 88 3.93 11.21 6.80
CA ARG A 88 4.11 11.95 8.05
C ARG A 88 5.61 12.07 8.38
N ASP A 89 5.95 12.28 9.65
CA ASP A 89 7.31 12.28 10.17
C ASP A 89 7.90 10.87 10.37
N LYS A 90 9.20 10.85 10.73
CA LYS A 90 9.98 9.63 10.97
C LYS A 90 9.46 8.80 12.15
N ASP A 91 8.93 9.46 13.18
CA ASP A 91 8.47 8.81 14.40
C ASP A 91 7.13 8.07 14.17
N ALA A 92 6.27 8.64 13.33
CA ALA A 92 5.06 7.98 12.86
C ALA A 92 5.38 6.68 12.11
N MET A 93 6.43 6.70 11.27
CA MET A 93 6.84 5.53 10.48
C MET A 93 7.41 4.40 11.35
N GLY A 94 8.12 4.75 12.43
CA GLY A 94 8.57 3.78 13.43
C GLY A 94 7.46 3.04 14.17
N LYS A 95 6.22 3.56 14.13
CA LYS A 95 5.04 2.97 14.80
C LYS A 95 4.16 2.14 13.85
N SER A 96 4.57 1.98 12.59
CA SER A 96 3.83 1.17 11.63
C SER A 96 3.79 -0.31 12.02
N SER A 97 2.71 -1.01 11.65
CA SER A 97 2.61 -2.45 11.85
C SER A 97 1.79 -3.11 10.74
N ILE A 98 1.99 -4.42 10.53
CA ILE A 98 1.19 -5.20 9.57
C ILE A 98 -0.30 -5.14 9.92
N LYS A 99 -0.65 -5.14 11.21
CA LYS A 99 -2.04 -5.07 11.67
C LYS A 99 -2.72 -3.78 11.19
N GLU A 100 -2.05 -2.64 11.38
CA GLU A 100 -2.61 -1.36 10.96
C GLU A 100 -2.66 -1.24 9.43
N TRP A 101 -1.66 -1.74 8.70
CA TRP A 101 -1.72 -1.74 7.22
C TRP A 101 -2.82 -2.64 6.67
N VAL A 102 -3.07 -3.80 7.28
CA VAL A 102 -4.21 -4.66 6.91
C VAL A 102 -5.54 -3.96 7.23
N LYS A 103 -5.62 -3.19 8.32
CA LYS A 103 -6.78 -2.35 8.61
C LYS A 103 -6.99 -1.26 7.55
N ASP A 104 -5.92 -0.58 7.12
CA ASP A 104 -5.96 0.40 6.03
C ASP A 104 -6.39 -0.22 4.70
N LEU A 105 -5.97 -1.46 4.41
CA LEU A 105 -6.41 -2.20 3.21
C LEU A 105 -7.92 -2.46 3.25
N HIS A 106 -8.45 -2.92 4.38
CA HIS A 106 -9.88 -3.18 4.54
C HIS A 106 -10.70 -1.89 4.40
N GLU A 107 -10.23 -0.79 4.98
CA GLU A 107 -10.85 0.53 4.81
C GLU A 107 -10.85 0.96 3.34
N ALA A 108 -9.72 0.81 2.65
CA ALA A 108 -9.61 1.17 1.25
C ALA A 108 -10.57 0.37 0.36
N ILE A 109 -10.70 -0.93 0.60
CA ILE A 109 -11.61 -1.82 -0.16
C ILE A 109 -13.09 -1.48 0.12
N GLU A 110 -13.43 -1.17 1.37
CA GLU A 110 -14.79 -0.73 1.71
C GLU A 110 -15.13 0.61 1.06
N ILE A 111 -14.21 1.59 1.08
CA ILE A 111 -14.37 2.86 0.37
C ILE A 111 -14.50 2.61 -1.14
N GLY A 112 -13.62 1.80 -1.73
CA GLY A 112 -13.67 1.41 -3.14
C GLY A 112 -15.03 0.80 -3.52
N THR A 113 -15.57 -0.07 -2.68
CA THR A 113 -16.91 -0.67 -2.84
C THR A 113 -18.03 0.36 -2.76
N ARG A 114 -17.86 1.45 -2.01
CA ARG A 114 -18.86 2.52 -1.88
C ARG A 114 -18.77 3.59 -2.96
N ILE A 115 -17.63 3.71 -3.64
CA ILE A 115 -17.45 4.67 -4.74
C ILE A 115 -17.48 4.02 -6.13
N GLY A 116 -17.53 2.68 -6.23
CA GLY A 116 -17.69 1.95 -7.49
C GLY A 116 -18.46 0.64 -7.36
N ASN A 117 -18.84 0.04 -8.49
CA ASN A 117 -19.49 -1.28 -8.52
C ASN A 117 -18.47 -2.43 -8.60
N GLN A 118 -17.37 -2.20 -9.31
CA GLN A 118 -16.22 -3.09 -9.46
C GLN A 118 -14.95 -2.31 -9.10
N ILE A 119 -13.93 -2.99 -8.59
CA ILE A 119 -12.71 -2.37 -8.04
C ILE A 119 -11.48 -2.81 -8.84
N ILE A 120 -10.66 -1.85 -9.26
CA ILE A 120 -9.27 -2.10 -9.66
C ILE A 120 -8.36 -1.65 -8.53
N ILE A 121 -7.50 -2.53 -8.03
CA ILE A 121 -6.48 -2.15 -7.05
C ILE A 121 -5.16 -1.93 -7.77
N MET A 122 -4.74 -0.67 -7.87
CA MET A 122 -3.42 -0.29 -8.34
C MET A 122 -2.50 -0.07 -7.15
N SER A 123 -1.27 -0.57 -7.22
CA SER A 123 -0.35 -0.45 -6.09
C SER A 123 1.10 -0.46 -6.49
N THR A 124 1.95 0.04 -5.60
CA THR A 124 3.39 0.12 -5.83
C THR A 124 4.18 -0.51 -4.67
N SER A 125 5.21 -1.30 -4.98
CA SER A 125 6.13 -1.87 -3.99
C SER A 125 5.41 -2.61 -2.85
N THR A 126 5.59 -2.22 -1.59
CA THR A 126 4.92 -2.81 -0.41
C THR A 126 3.40 -2.72 -0.49
N GLY A 127 2.83 -1.72 -1.18
CA GLY A 127 1.40 -1.67 -1.47
C GLY A 127 0.94 -2.87 -2.29
N GLY A 128 1.80 -3.41 -3.15
CA GLY A 128 1.57 -4.65 -3.90
C GLY A 128 1.54 -5.89 -3.00
N THR A 129 2.52 -6.01 -2.10
CA THR A 129 2.56 -7.08 -1.10
C THR A 129 1.33 -7.05 -0.19
N LEU A 130 0.88 -5.85 0.18
CA LEU A 130 -0.29 -5.68 1.03
C LEU A 130 -1.58 -6.00 0.26
N SER A 131 -1.77 -5.44 -0.92
CA SER A 131 -2.98 -5.63 -1.72
C SER A 131 -3.18 -7.08 -2.17
N SER A 132 -2.11 -7.87 -2.35
CA SER A 132 -2.23 -9.29 -2.67
C SER A 132 -3.00 -10.09 -1.60
N ILE A 133 -3.06 -9.61 -0.35
CA ILE A 133 -3.92 -10.21 0.69
C ILE A 133 -5.37 -10.30 0.23
N ALA A 134 -5.88 -9.25 -0.44
CA ALA A 134 -7.26 -9.19 -0.90
C ALA A 134 -7.58 -10.21 -2.01
N ALA A 135 -6.56 -10.72 -2.70
CA ALA A 135 -6.74 -11.71 -3.76
C ALA A 135 -7.08 -13.11 -3.23
N ILE A 136 -6.68 -13.42 -1.99
CA ILE A 136 -6.86 -14.74 -1.36
C ILE A 136 -7.90 -14.74 -0.23
N GLU A 137 -8.51 -13.58 0.05
CA GLU A 137 -9.58 -13.44 1.04
C GLU A 137 -10.92 -13.22 0.37
N SER A 138 -11.78 -14.25 0.39
CA SER A 138 -13.08 -14.24 -0.29
C SER A 138 -14.01 -13.09 0.14
N THR A 139 -13.89 -12.63 1.38
CA THR A 139 -14.66 -11.50 1.91
C THR A 139 -14.23 -10.15 1.31
N LEU A 140 -12.96 -10.01 0.92
CA LEU A 140 -12.42 -8.81 0.29
C LEU A 140 -12.51 -8.87 -1.24
N SER A 141 -12.41 -10.07 -1.80
CA SER A 141 -12.23 -10.27 -3.24
C SER A 141 -13.51 -10.08 -4.08
N LYS A 142 -14.69 -10.09 -3.46
CA LYS A 142 -15.99 -10.20 -4.14
C LYS A 142 -16.21 -9.21 -5.29
N ASN A 143 -15.74 -7.97 -5.15
CA ASN A 143 -15.94 -6.91 -6.15
C ASN A 143 -14.64 -6.49 -6.86
N ILE A 144 -13.54 -7.21 -6.64
CA ILE A 144 -12.25 -6.87 -7.26
C ILE A 144 -12.22 -7.43 -8.68
N LEU A 145 -12.19 -6.52 -9.65
CA LEU A 145 -12.08 -6.81 -11.08
C LEU A 145 -10.67 -7.20 -11.48
N GLY A 146 -9.66 -6.58 -10.87
CA GLY A 146 -8.26 -6.82 -11.22
C GLY A 146 -7.27 -6.08 -10.34
N PHE A 147 -6.01 -6.52 -10.42
CA PHE A 147 -4.87 -5.87 -9.77
C PHE A 147 -3.90 -5.29 -10.80
N ILE A 148 -3.32 -4.13 -10.48
CA ILE A 148 -2.20 -3.55 -11.21
C ILE A 148 -1.06 -3.37 -10.21
N PHE A 149 -0.03 -4.20 -10.34
CA PHE A 149 1.16 -4.17 -9.50
C PHE A 149 2.30 -3.46 -10.22
N VAL A 150 2.75 -2.32 -9.66
CA VAL A 150 3.91 -1.58 -10.14
C VAL A 150 5.10 -1.85 -9.22
N SER A 151 6.10 -2.56 -9.73
CA SER A 151 7.31 -2.97 -9.00
C SER A 151 6.99 -3.56 -7.61
N PRO A 152 6.12 -4.58 -7.51
CA PRO A 152 5.67 -5.10 -6.23
C PRO A 152 6.81 -5.72 -5.42
N ASN A 153 6.75 -5.57 -4.09
CA ASN A 153 7.79 -6.07 -3.19
C ASN A 153 7.49 -7.52 -2.75
N PHE A 154 7.83 -8.50 -3.57
CA PHE A 154 7.79 -9.92 -3.18
C PHE A 154 9.16 -10.45 -2.70
N GLY A 155 10.19 -9.60 -2.75
CA GLY A 155 11.50 -9.84 -2.19
C GLY A 155 12.29 -8.54 -2.12
N ILE A 156 13.08 -8.37 -1.05
CA ILE A 156 13.89 -7.17 -0.83
C ILE A 156 15.29 -7.39 -1.42
N ASN A 157 15.77 -6.45 -2.23
CA ASN A 157 17.07 -6.53 -2.88
C ASN A 157 18.19 -6.01 -1.98
N HIS A 158 18.44 -6.71 -0.87
CA HIS A 158 19.53 -6.38 0.05
C HIS A 158 20.15 -7.64 0.66
N LYS A 159 21.49 -7.66 0.80
CA LYS A 159 22.21 -8.83 1.35
C LYS A 159 21.77 -9.20 2.76
N LEU A 160 21.46 -8.19 3.58
CA LEU A 160 21.03 -8.35 4.97
C LEU A 160 19.49 -8.42 5.14
N ALA A 161 18.72 -8.52 4.05
CA ALA A 161 17.25 -8.49 4.13
C ALA A 161 16.67 -9.61 5.00
N SER A 162 17.31 -10.79 5.03
CA SER A 162 16.87 -11.92 5.84
C SER A 162 16.94 -11.63 7.35
N LEU A 163 17.97 -10.89 7.80
CA LEU A 163 18.21 -10.52 9.20
C LEU A 163 17.04 -9.74 9.79
N ILE A 164 16.40 -8.89 8.99
CA ILE A 164 15.26 -8.05 9.41
C ILE A 164 14.10 -8.92 9.96
N THR A 165 14.00 -10.18 9.53
CA THR A 165 12.92 -11.09 9.93
C THR A 165 13.36 -12.19 10.90
N TRP A 166 14.59 -12.11 11.42
CA TRP A 166 15.09 -13.05 12.42
C TRP A 166 14.39 -12.86 13.77
N PRO A 167 14.35 -13.90 14.62
CA PRO A 167 13.77 -13.81 15.96
C PRO A 167 14.37 -12.64 16.75
N LEU A 168 13.50 -11.95 17.49
CA LEU A 168 13.89 -10.83 18.37
C LEU A 168 14.61 -9.67 17.65
N SER A 169 14.47 -9.56 16.32
CA SER A 169 15.08 -8.47 15.53
C SER A 169 14.74 -7.07 16.05
N GLU A 170 13.55 -6.88 16.64
CA GLU A 170 13.17 -5.63 17.30
C GLU A 170 14.09 -5.20 18.46
N TYR A 171 14.90 -6.10 19.04
CA TYR A 171 15.80 -5.77 20.16
C TYR A 171 17.25 -5.52 19.71
N TRP A 172 17.69 -6.07 18.58
CA TRP A 172 19.10 -6.06 18.18
C TRP A 172 19.37 -5.52 16.78
N LEU A 173 18.36 -5.43 15.89
CA LEU A 173 18.58 -5.03 14.49
C LEU A 173 19.19 -3.62 14.38
N SER A 174 18.70 -2.68 15.19
CA SER A 174 19.19 -1.32 15.24
C SER A 174 20.61 -1.18 15.80
N LEU A 175 21.11 -2.18 16.54
CA LEU A 175 22.50 -2.23 17.00
C LEU A 175 23.47 -2.59 15.85
N ILE A 176 22.99 -3.34 14.85
CA ILE A 176 23.80 -3.79 13.70
C ILE A 176 23.72 -2.80 12.53
N ILE A 177 22.51 -2.36 12.18
CA ILE A 177 22.27 -1.52 11.00
C ILE A 177 22.31 -0.02 11.36
N GLY A 178 22.34 0.31 12.65
CA GLY A 178 22.17 1.66 13.16
C GLY A 178 20.72 1.96 13.54
N LYS A 179 20.52 2.95 14.41
CA LYS A 179 19.19 3.32 14.94
C LYS A 179 18.26 3.91 13.90
N THR A 180 18.82 4.53 12.87
CA THR A 180 18.07 5.24 11.83
C THR A 180 18.59 4.82 10.47
N THR A 181 17.66 4.56 9.56
CA THR A 181 17.94 4.38 8.14
C THR A 181 17.66 5.70 7.44
N GLU A 182 18.60 6.16 6.62
CA GLU A 182 18.52 7.43 5.88
C GLU A 182 18.84 7.21 4.41
N SER A 183 18.20 8.00 3.55
CA SER A 183 18.40 7.98 2.10
C SER A 183 18.48 9.41 1.57
N LYS A 184 19.28 9.60 0.51
CA LYS A 184 19.35 10.90 -0.17
C LYS A 184 18.14 11.07 -1.08
N ALA A 185 17.56 12.27 -1.07
CA ALA A 185 16.49 12.62 -1.99
C ALA A 185 17.01 12.54 -3.44
N ARG A 186 16.20 11.97 -4.32
CA ARG A 186 16.49 11.91 -5.76
C ARG A 186 16.15 13.22 -6.48
N ASN A 187 15.17 13.95 -5.95
CA ASN A 187 14.68 15.25 -6.42
C ASN A 187 13.76 15.86 -5.35
N ASP A 188 13.25 17.07 -5.59
CA ASP A 188 12.42 17.82 -4.65
C ASP A 188 11.08 17.14 -4.35
N LEU A 189 10.45 16.52 -5.35
CA LEU A 189 9.20 15.78 -5.14
C LEU A 189 9.42 14.54 -4.26
N ASN A 190 10.56 13.86 -4.45
CA ASN A 190 10.95 12.75 -3.60
C ASN A 190 11.24 13.22 -2.16
N ALA A 191 11.96 14.32 -1.98
CA ALA A 191 12.16 14.92 -0.65
C ALA A 191 10.82 15.30 0.02
N LYS A 192 9.90 15.85 -0.76
CA LYS A 192 8.58 16.27 -0.28
C LYS A 192 7.72 15.08 0.15
N TYR A 193 7.60 14.05 -0.69
CA TYR A 193 6.57 13.03 -0.52
C TYR A 193 7.04 11.73 0.15
N TRP A 194 8.35 11.49 0.29
CA TRP A 194 8.90 10.33 0.99
C TRP A 194 9.42 10.69 2.37
N THR A 195 9.28 9.77 3.31
CA THR A 195 10.00 9.81 4.58
C THR A 195 11.38 9.21 4.35
N LEU A 196 12.38 10.08 4.14
CA LEU A 196 13.73 9.66 3.74
C LEU A 196 14.61 9.21 4.92
N ALA A 197 14.19 9.50 6.15
CA ALA A 197 14.87 9.09 7.38
C ALA A 197 13.84 8.50 8.34
N TYR A 198 14.08 7.30 8.88
CA TYR A 198 13.17 6.62 9.80
C TYR A 198 13.90 5.62 10.70
N PRO A 199 13.33 5.25 11.88
CA PRO A 199 13.90 4.21 12.72
C PRO A 199 14.04 2.90 11.95
N THR A 200 15.19 2.23 12.07
CA THR A 200 15.48 0.97 11.37
C THR A 200 14.40 -0.10 11.64
N ASP A 201 13.79 -0.08 12.82
CA ASP A 201 12.73 -1.01 13.20
C ASP A 201 11.47 -0.90 12.33
N ALA A 202 11.27 0.23 11.63
CA ALA A 202 10.19 0.37 10.66
C ALA A 202 10.30 -0.63 9.49
N LEU A 203 11.51 -1.14 9.21
CA LEU A 203 11.74 -2.17 8.18
C LEU A 203 11.17 -3.53 8.58
N ILE A 204 11.05 -3.80 9.89
CA ILE A 204 10.62 -5.09 10.45
C ILE A 204 9.21 -5.47 9.97
N PRO A 205 8.15 -4.65 10.15
CA PRO A 205 6.82 -5.00 9.67
C PRO A 205 6.78 -5.18 8.15
N MET A 206 7.53 -4.38 7.38
CA MET A 206 7.62 -4.52 5.92
C MET A 206 8.20 -5.88 5.54
N ALA A 207 9.37 -6.25 6.09
CA ALA A 207 10.01 -7.52 5.75
C ALA A 207 9.21 -8.74 6.28
N LYS A 208 8.62 -8.64 7.47
CA LYS A 208 7.71 -9.67 8.02
C LYS A 208 6.48 -9.84 7.11
N LEU A 209 5.92 -8.78 6.52
CA LEU A 209 4.82 -8.85 5.56
C LEU A 209 5.23 -9.63 4.30
N VAL A 210 6.36 -9.26 3.67
CA VAL A 210 6.90 -9.99 2.51
C VAL A 210 7.08 -11.47 2.83
N LYS A 211 7.74 -11.79 3.95
CA LYS A 211 7.95 -13.18 4.39
C LYS A 211 6.65 -13.94 4.61
N LYS A 212 5.59 -13.28 5.08
CA LYS A 212 4.28 -13.90 5.31
C LYS A 212 3.53 -14.16 4.00
N ILE A 213 3.60 -13.22 3.04
CA ILE A 213 2.98 -13.36 1.72
C ILE A 213 3.66 -14.44 0.89
N LYS A 214 4.99 -14.55 0.93
CA LYS A 214 5.72 -15.64 0.24
C LYS A 214 5.28 -17.05 0.66
N LYS A 215 4.67 -17.20 1.84
CA LYS A 215 4.16 -18.47 2.37
C LYS A 215 2.69 -18.74 2.03
N GLN A 216 1.97 -17.79 1.43
CA GLN A 216 0.58 -18.01 1.05
C GLN A 216 0.51 -18.70 -0.32
N ASP A 217 -0.62 -19.35 -0.56
CA ASP A 217 -0.94 -19.99 -1.84
C ASP A 217 -1.79 -19.05 -2.71
N PHE A 218 -1.27 -18.70 -3.88
CA PHE A 218 -1.94 -17.84 -4.86
C PHE A 218 -2.43 -18.62 -6.10
N THR A 219 -2.20 -19.94 -6.18
CA THR A 219 -2.51 -20.79 -7.35
C THR A 219 -4.01 -20.96 -7.59
N LYS A 220 -4.83 -20.55 -6.62
CA LYS A 220 -6.29 -20.58 -6.71
C LYS A 220 -6.91 -19.21 -7.02
N VAL A 221 -6.10 -18.15 -7.12
CA VAL A 221 -6.59 -16.80 -7.40
C VAL A 221 -7.10 -16.70 -8.83
N LYS A 222 -8.36 -16.32 -9.01
CA LYS A 222 -8.97 -16.20 -10.36
C LYS A 222 -9.08 -14.76 -10.87
N ILE A 223 -8.62 -13.80 -10.08
CA ILE A 223 -8.67 -12.37 -10.41
C ILE A 223 -7.48 -12.04 -11.30
N PRO A 224 -7.67 -11.39 -12.46
CA PRO A 224 -6.57 -11.02 -13.34
C PRO A 224 -5.66 -9.99 -12.65
N ALA A 225 -4.35 -10.08 -12.95
CA ALA A 225 -3.36 -9.15 -12.45
C ALA A 225 -2.37 -8.76 -13.54
N LEU A 226 -2.10 -7.46 -13.66
CA LEU A 226 -0.99 -6.92 -14.43
C LEU A 226 0.19 -6.70 -13.49
N PHE A 227 1.37 -7.18 -13.88
CA PHE A 227 2.62 -6.95 -13.19
C PHE A 227 3.56 -6.14 -14.08
N TYR A 228 3.88 -4.91 -13.67
CA TYR A 228 4.81 -4.03 -14.36
C TYR A 228 6.00 -3.73 -13.46
N PHE A 229 7.18 -4.21 -13.80
CA PHE A 229 8.38 -4.08 -12.96
C PHE A 229 9.66 -4.11 -13.80
N SER A 230 10.73 -3.52 -13.25
CA SER A 230 12.05 -3.54 -13.88
C SER A 230 12.84 -4.80 -13.47
N LEU A 231 13.53 -5.43 -14.42
CA LEU A 231 14.49 -6.50 -14.12
C LEU A 231 15.75 -5.96 -13.44
N ASP A 232 16.04 -4.66 -13.62
CA ASP A 232 17.20 -3.98 -13.04
C ASP A 232 16.91 -3.28 -11.70
N ASP A 233 15.74 -3.55 -11.09
CA ASP A 233 15.31 -2.91 -9.85
C ASP A 233 16.35 -3.09 -8.72
N LYS A 234 16.76 -1.97 -8.12
CA LYS A 234 17.79 -1.92 -7.07
C LYS A 234 17.21 -2.01 -5.66
N VAL A 235 15.89 -2.03 -5.51
CA VAL A 235 15.17 -2.03 -4.23
C VAL A 235 14.43 -3.35 -4.00
N VAL A 236 13.69 -3.83 -5.00
CA VAL A 236 12.98 -5.11 -4.95
C VAL A 236 13.65 -6.15 -5.84
N LYS A 237 13.52 -7.42 -5.46
CA LYS A 237 14.06 -8.56 -6.21
C LYS A 237 13.10 -8.96 -7.32
N ALA A 238 13.46 -8.63 -8.56
CA ALA A 238 12.65 -8.94 -9.74
C ALA A 238 12.41 -10.46 -9.92
N ASP A 239 13.38 -11.31 -9.57
CA ASP A 239 13.24 -12.77 -9.65
C ASP A 239 12.17 -13.31 -8.69
N GLU A 240 12.01 -12.69 -7.52
CA GLU A 240 10.95 -13.04 -6.58
C GLU A 240 9.58 -12.63 -7.10
N THR A 241 9.48 -11.52 -7.83
CA THR A 241 8.26 -11.13 -8.53
C THR A 241 7.93 -12.11 -9.66
N GLN A 242 8.91 -12.56 -10.46
CA GLN A 242 8.70 -13.57 -11.49
C GLN A 242 8.19 -14.90 -10.90
N LYS A 243 8.80 -15.38 -9.80
CA LYS A 243 8.34 -16.57 -9.07
C LYS A 243 6.93 -16.40 -8.51
N PHE A 244 6.57 -15.20 -8.08
CA PHE A 244 5.22 -14.90 -7.60
C PHE A 244 4.20 -14.97 -8.73
N ILE A 245 4.52 -14.39 -9.91
CA ILE A 245 3.65 -14.42 -11.10
C ILE A 245 3.36 -15.86 -11.54
N GLN A 246 4.36 -16.75 -11.52
CA GLN A 246 4.18 -18.17 -11.86
C GLN A 246 3.19 -18.91 -10.95
N LYS A 247 2.91 -18.36 -9.76
CA LYS A 247 1.96 -18.93 -8.79
C LYS A 247 0.62 -18.19 -8.79
N TRP A 248 0.42 -17.20 -9.64
CA TRP A 248 -0.81 -16.43 -9.69
C TRP A 248 -1.84 -17.09 -10.60
N GLY A 249 -2.83 -17.74 -9.97
CA GLY A 249 -3.96 -18.42 -10.62
C GLY A 249 -3.71 -19.84 -11.09
#